data_AF-M0IIL1-F1
#
_entry.id   AF-M0IIL1-F1
#
_cell.length_a   1.000
_cell.length_b   1.000
_cell.length_c   1.000
_cell.angle_alpha   90.00
_cell.angle_beta   90.00
_cell.angle_gamma   90.00
#
_symmetry.space_group_name_H-M   'P 1'
#
loop_
_entity.id
_entity.type
_entity.pdbx_description
1 polymer ?
#
loop_
_entity_poly.entity_id
_entity_poly.type
_entity_poly.pdbx_seq_one_letter_code
_entity_poly.pdbx_strand_id
1 'polypeptide(L)'
;MTILDYAKPVAWRFYSYGTDGGGDPLFSFWAVLDEDTQVCIYDRNGGHGMWLSTDNEDGDHAGETPSDEFEEVLYDVLGTGGSVAAERLEPLPAYERYFFRVIHGTVEQTGSAPAELEAYLSHVAGEDVMVE
;
A
#
# COMPACT_ATOMS: atom_id res chain seq x y z
N MET A 1 -6.16 10.94 -16.32
CA MET A 1 -5.17 11.93 -15.90
C MET A 1 -5.25 12.01 -14.40
N THR A 2 -4.29 11.40 -13.71
CA THR A 2 -4.27 11.30 -12.25
C THR A 2 -3.30 12.32 -11.67
N ILE A 3 -3.35 12.52 -10.36
CA ILE A 3 -2.46 13.47 -9.69
C ILE A 3 -0.99 13.04 -9.81
N LEU A 4 -0.74 11.75 -10.01
CA LEU A 4 0.60 11.18 -10.20
C LEU A 4 1.20 11.40 -11.60
N ASP A 5 0.38 11.80 -12.58
CA ASP A 5 0.89 12.24 -13.88
C ASP A 5 1.72 13.55 -13.77
N TYR A 6 1.56 14.27 -12.64
CA TYR A 6 2.21 15.55 -12.38
C TYR A 6 3.32 15.48 -11.34
N ALA A 7 3.26 14.53 -10.41
CA ALA A 7 4.24 14.36 -9.35
C ALA A 7 4.43 12.88 -9.00
N LYS A 8 5.66 12.38 -9.13
CA LYS A 8 6.02 11.05 -8.60
C LYS A 8 6.05 11.12 -7.07
N PRO A 9 5.48 10.14 -6.35
CA PRO A 9 5.58 10.09 -4.90
C PRO A 9 7.04 10.05 -4.45
N VAL A 10 7.35 10.81 -3.39
CA VAL A 10 8.66 10.81 -2.74
C VAL A 10 8.76 9.76 -1.63
N ALA A 11 7.62 9.30 -1.12
CA ALA A 11 7.53 8.21 -0.15
C ALA A 11 6.14 7.56 -0.19
N TRP A 12 6.05 6.40 0.45
CA TRP A 12 4.80 5.69 0.71
C TRP A 12 4.66 5.43 2.20
N ARG A 13 3.44 5.48 2.72
CA ARG A 13 3.18 5.38 4.17
C ARG A 13 1.96 4.52 4.48
N PHE A 14 2.11 3.65 5.46
CA PHE A 14 1.01 3.02 6.18
C PHE A 14 0.67 3.82 7.43
N TYR A 15 -0.61 4.01 7.69
CA TYR A 15 -1.12 4.53 8.95
C TYR A 15 -2.02 3.47 9.55
N SER A 16 -1.63 2.93 10.70
CA SER A 16 -2.36 1.88 11.41
C SER A 16 -3.16 2.45 12.58
N TYR A 17 -4.44 2.07 12.66
CA TYR A 17 -5.40 2.59 13.64
C TYR A 17 -5.91 1.52 14.62
N GLY A 18 -5.31 0.33 14.61
CA GLY A 18 -5.71 -0.80 15.45
C GLY A 18 -6.33 -1.95 14.67
N THR A 19 -7.34 -2.61 15.21
CA THR A 19 -8.03 -3.75 14.60
C THR A 19 -9.55 -3.61 14.67
N ASP A 20 -10.27 -4.20 13.72
CA ASP A 20 -11.72 -4.29 13.77
C ASP A 20 -12.22 -5.33 14.79
N GLY A 21 -13.54 -5.52 14.88
CA GLY A 21 -14.16 -6.49 15.78
C GLY A 21 -13.83 -7.96 15.46
N GLY A 22 -13.24 -8.25 14.30
CA GLY A 22 -12.74 -9.56 13.89
C GLY A 22 -11.24 -9.76 14.17
N GLY A 23 -10.53 -8.74 14.69
CA GLY A 23 -9.09 -8.78 14.92
C GLY A 23 -8.25 -8.43 13.70
N ASP A 24 -8.89 -7.94 12.65
CA ASP A 24 -8.30 -7.66 11.37
C ASP A 24 -7.76 -6.21 11.36
N PRO A 25 -6.55 -5.92 10.82
CA PRO A 25 -5.91 -4.61 10.98
C PRO A 25 -6.69 -3.49 10.29
N LEU A 26 -6.90 -2.37 10.96
CA LEU A 26 -7.44 -1.14 10.38
C LEU A 26 -6.29 -0.22 10.01
N PHE A 27 -6.18 0.13 8.72
CA PHE A 27 -5.10 0.95 8.22
C PHE A 27 -5.48 1.67 6.93
N SER A 28 -4.66 2.64 6.56
CA SER A 28 -4.66 3.27 5.25
C SER A 28 -3.25 3.35 4.66
N PHE A 29 -3.15 3.26 3.34
CA PHE A 29 -1.91 3.35 2.58
C PHE A 29 -1.93 4.61 1.69
N TRP A 30 -0.85 5.39 1.76
CA TRP A 30 -0.78 6.73 1.18
C TRP A 30 0.47 6.92 0.34
N ALA A 31 0.32 7.73 -0.72
CA ALA A 31 1.41 8.30 -1.51
C ALA A 31 1.73 9.69 -0.95
N VAL A 32 2.98 9.93 -0.58
CA VAL A 32 3.46 11.26 -0.18
C VAL A 32 4.07 11.91 -1.41
N LEU A 33 3.50 13.03 -1.86
CA LEU A 33 3.98 13.76 -3.04
C LEU A 33 5.00 14.82 -2.65
N ASP A 34 4.74 15.52 -1.55
CA ASP A 34 5.61 16.52 -0.94
C ASP A 34 5.25 16.70 0.55
N GLU A 35 5.85 17.69 1.21
CA GLU A 35 5.65 17.97 2.65
C GLU A 35 4.19 18.31 2.99
N ASP A 36 3.43 18.85 2.05
CA ASP A 36 2.07 19.34 2.26
C ASP A 36 1.00 18.48 1.58
N THR A 37 1.40 17.54 0.72
CA THR A 37 0.49 16.82 -0.18
C THR A 37 0.66 15.32 -0.06
N GLN A 38 -0.41 14.67 0.42
CA GLN A 38 -0.52 13.22 0.50
C GLN A 38 -1.84 12.74 -0.11
N VAL A 39 -1.81 11.56 -0.72
CA VAL A 39 -2.96 10.96 -1.41
C VAL A 39 -3.23 9.57 -0.87
N CYS A 40 -4.44 9.33 -0.36
CA CYS A 40 -4.86 8.02 0.11
C CYS A 40 -5.11 7.11 -1.08
N ILE A 41 -4.39 6.00 -1.14
CA ILE A 41 -4.50 5.01 -2.22
C ILE A 41 -5.45 3.89 -1.81
N TYR A 42 -5.41 3.54 -0.53
CA TYR A 42 -6.24 2.49 0.03
C TYR A 42 -6.58 2.84 1.47
N ASP A 43 -7.87 2.80 1.81
CA ASP A 43 -8.33 2.92 3.19
C ASP A 43 -9.24 1.74 3.51
N ARG A 44 -8.76 0.90 4.43
CA ARG A 44 -9.54 -0.24 4.89
C ARG A 44 -10.68 0.17 5.82
N ASN A 45 -10.58 1.32 6.46
CA ASN A 45 -11.59 1.81 7.41
C ASN A 45 -12.81 2.47 6.72
N GLY A 46 -13.02 2.23 5.42
CA GLY A 46 -14.19 2.74 4.71
C GLY A 46 -14.26 4.26 4.59
N GLY A 47 -13.10 4.93 4.53
CA GLY A 47 -12.98 6.38 4.39
C GLY A 47 -12.76 7.14 5.71
N HIS A 48 -12.81 6.45 6.85
CA HIS A 48 -12.56 7.06 8.16
C HIS A 48 -11.07 7.34 8.42
N GLY A 49 -10.15 6.60 7.78
CA GLY A 49 -8.71 6.83 7.88
C GLY A 49 -8.30 8.19 7.30
N MET A 50 -9.00 8.68 6.28
CA MET A 50 -8.79 10.00 5.68
C MET A 50 -9.07 11.19 6.63
N TRP A 51 -9.80 10.95 7.73
CA TRP A 51 -10.14 11.97 8.72
C TRP A 51 -9.32 11.88 10.01
N LEU A 52 -8.51 10.82 10.14
CA LEU A 52 -7.55 10.67 11.22
C LEU A 52 -6.29 11.42 10.83
N SER A 53 -6.29 12.73 11.12
CA SER A 53 -5.16 13.66 11.12
C SER A 53 -3.81 13.05 10.72
N THR A 54 -3.45 13.18 9.45
CA THR A 54 -2.08 12.98 8.93
C THR A 54 -1.07 13.99 9.51
N ASP A 55 -1.54 15.01 10.24
CA ASP A 55 -0.77 16.14 10.80
C ASP A 55 0.01 15.84 12.08
N ASN A 56 0.01 14.62 12.61
CA ASN A 56 0.69 14.34 13.87
C ASN A 56 1.83 13.33 13.68
N GLU A 57 3.01 13.85 13.33
CA GLU A 57 4.28 13.17 13.64
C GLU A 57 4.43 12.89 15.16
N ASP A 58 3.60 13.53 16.00
CA ASP A 58 3.57 13.42 17.47
C ASP A 58 2.34 12.65 18.04
N GLY A 59 1.59 11.90 17.22
CA GLY A 59 0.42 11.13 17.65
C GLY A 59 0.66 9.63 17.76
N ASP A 60 -0.22 8.91 18.45
CA ASP A 60 -0.23 7.43 18.60
C ASP A 60 -0.30 6.63 17.26
N HIS A 61 -0.31 7.32 16.11
CA HIS A 61 -0.50 6.77 14.75
C HIS A 61 0.46 7.41 13.74
N ALA A 62 1.77 7.36 14.00
CA ALA A 62 2.79 7.83 13.06
C ALA A 62 2.81 6.99 11.77
N GLY A 63 3.09 7.63 10.64
CA GLY A 63 3.16 6.96 9.34
C GLY A 63 4.39 6.05 9.22
N GLU A 64 4.16 4.77 8.98
CA GLU A 64 5.20 3.74 8.84
C GLU A 64 5.57 3.56 7.37
N THR A 65 6.87 3.54 7.06
CA THR A 65 7.33 3.16 5.71
C THR A 65 7.03 1.67 5.48
N PRO A 66 6.61 1.27 4.26
CA PRO A 66 6.61 -0.14 3.88
C PRO A 66 7.93 -0.84 4.23
N SER A 67 7.85 -2.06 4.73
CA SER A 67 9.05 -2.83 5.06
C SER A 67 9.77 -3.32 3.79
N ASP A 68 11.11 -3.37 3.85
CA ASP A 68 11.94 -3.89 2.75
C ASP A 68 11.49 -5.31 2.32
N GLU A 69 11.18 -6.20 3.29
CA GLU A 69 10.71 -7.55 2.99
C GLU A 69 9.36 -7.54 2.26
N PHE A 70 8.45 -6.62 2.61
CA PHE A 70 7.18 -6.49 1.90
C PHE A 70 7.38 -6.00 0.46
N GLU A 71 8.28 -5.05 0.24
CA GLU A 71 8.64 -4.59 -1.10
C GLU A 71 9.29 -5.72 -1.93
N GLU A 72 10.21 -6.50 -1.34
CA GLU A 72 10.79 -7.67 -2.01
C GLU A 72 9.74 -8.73 -2.37
N VAL A 73 8.80 -9.00 -1.46
CA VAL A 73 7.69 -9.92 -1.70
C VAL A 73 6.80 -9.45 -2.87
N LEU A 74 6.51 -8.15 -2.96
CA LEU A 74 5.75 -7.58 -4.08
C LEU A 74 6.54 -7.67 -5.39
N TYR A 75 7.84 -7.34 -5.36
CA TYR A 75 8.71 -7.47 -6.52
C TYR A 75 8.72 -8.90 -7.06
N ASP A 76 8.87 -9.90 -6.19
CA ASP A 76 8.90 -11.30 -6.61
C ASP A 76 7.60 -11.74 -7.30
N VAL A 77 6.45 -11.35 -6.76
CA VAL A 77 5.15 -11.71 -7.36
C VAL A 77 4.93 -11.00 -8.67
N LEU A 78 5.11 -9.67 -8.69
CA LEU A 78 4.69 -8.84 -9.81
C LEU A 78 5.75 -8.77 -10.92
N GLY A 79 7.02 -8.69 -10.54
CA GLY A 79 8.14 -8.60 -11.47
C GLY A 79 8.57 -9.95 -12.05
N THR A 80 8.40 -11.06 -11.32
CA THR A 80 8.83 -12.39 -11.78
C THR A 80 7.68 -13.35 -12.11
N GLY A 81 6.43 -12.94 -11.87
CA GLY A 81 5.26 -13.81 -12.01
C GLY A 81 5.28 -15.01 -11.06
N GLY A 82 6.03 -14.89 -9.95
CA GLY A 82 6.25 -15.93 -8.98
C GLY A 82 5.08 -16.06 -7.99
N SER A 83 5.04 -17.18 -7.26
CA SER A 83 4.18 -17.31 -6.08
C SER A 83 4.99 -17.06 -4.81
N VAL A 84 4.33 -16.47 -3.80
CA VAL A 84 4.94 -16.24 -2.49
C VAL A 84 4.55 -17.34 -1.52
N ALA A 85 5.54 -17.94 -0.87
CA ALA A 85 5.31 -18.88 0.21
C ALA A 85 4.66 -18.17 1.41
N ALA A 86 3.62 -18.77 2.00
CA ALA A 86 2.91 -18.20 3.14
C ALA A 86 3.84 -17.86 4.32
N GLU A 87 4.89 -18.65 4.51
CA GLU A 87 5.92 -18.47 5.54
C GLU A 87 6.69 -17.14 5.42
N ARG A 88 6.83 -16.58 4.21
CA ARG A 88 7.43 -15.25 4.00
C ARG A 88 6.48 -14.13 4.37
N LEU A 89 5.18 -14.35 4.23
CA LEU A 89 4.18 -13.37 4.65
C LEU A 89 4.03 -13.35 6.15
N GLU A 90 4.11 -14.48 6.86
CA GLU A 90 3.91 -14.57 8.31
C GLU A 90 4.65 -13.51 9.17
N PRO A 91 5.94 -13.20 8.95
CA PRO A 91 6.67 -12.22 9.74
C PRO A 91 6.28 -10.76 9.46
N LEU A 92 5.61 -10.48 8.34
CA LEU A 92 5.23 -9.12 7.99
C LEU A 92 4.17 -8.56 8.95
N PRO A 93 4.16 -7.24 9.19
CA PRO A 93 3.09 -6.56 9.90
C PRO A 93 1.71 -6.91 9.34
N ALA A 94 0.71 -6.96 10.21
CA ALA A 94 -0.64 -7.39 9.84
C ALA A 94 -1.22 -6.56 8.68
N TYR A 95 -1.01 -5.24 8.69
CA TYR A 95 -1.49 -4.34 7.64
C TYR A 95 -0.82 -4.63 6.29
N GLU A 96 0.48 -4.90 6.24
CA GLU A 96 1.20 -5.26 5.00
C GLU A 96 0.71 -6.59 4.45
N ARG A 97 0.57 -7.62 5.30
CA ARG A 97 0.01 -8.92 4.89
C ARG A 97 -1.39 -8.79 4.32
N TYR A 98 -2.22 -7.95 4.94
CA TYR A 98 -3.58 -7.73 4.48
C TYR A 98 -3.57 -6.97 3.15
N PHE A 99 -2.78 -5.91 3.05
CA PHE A 99 -2.65 -5.12 1.83
C PHE A 99 -2.10 -5.96 0.67
N PHE A 100 -1.11 -6.82 0.91
CA PHE A 100 -0.62 -7.80 -0.07
C PHE A 100 -1.77 -8.67 -0.61
N ARG A 101 -2.62 -9.22 0.26
CA ARG A 101 -3.77 -10.04 -0.17
C ARG A 101 -4.77 -9.25 -1.00
N VAL A 102 -4.96 -7.98 -0.68
CA VAL A 102 -5.82 -7.07 -1.46
C VAL A 102 -5.21 -6.86 -2.84
N ILE A 103 -3.93 -6.46 -2.92
CA ILE A 103 -3.21 -6.27 -4.19
C ILE A 103 -3.26 -7.53 -5.03
N HIS A 104 -2.84 -8.67 -4.46
CA HIS A 104 -2.82 -9.95 -5.15
C HIS A 104 -4.22 -10.33 -5.65
N GLY A 105 -5.25 -10.13 -4.82
CA GLY A 105 -6.65 -10.33 -5.22
C GLY A 105 -7.13 -9.39 -6.32
N THR A 106 -6.72 -8.12 -6.31
CA THR A 106 -7.05 -7.13 -7.35
C THR A 106 -6.33 -7.45 -8.67
N VAL A 107 -5.06 -7.83 -8.62
CA VAL A 107 -4.25 -8.22 -9.79
C VAL A 107 -4.80 -9.51 -10.42
N GLU A 108 -5.23 -10.49 -9.62
CA GLU A 108 -5.74 -11.76 -10.13
C GLU A 108 -7.21 -11.71 -10.59
N GLN A 109 -8.00 -10.74 -10.14
CA GLN A 109 -9.43 -10.64 -10.46
C GLN A 109 -9.73 -9.49 -11.43
N THR A 110 -9.31 -9.65 -12.69
CA THR A 110 -9.83 -8.95 -13.90
C THR A 110 -10.53 -7.61 -13.62
N GLY A 111 -9.75 -6.60 -13.29
CA GLY A 111 -10.18 -5.21 -13.12
C GLY A 111 -8.94 -4.32 -13.10
N SER A 112 -9.02 -3.12 -13.68
CA SER A 112 -7.90 -2.19 -13.63
C SER A 112 -7.74 -1.66 -12.21
N ALA A 113 -6.53 -1.76 -11.66
CA ALA A 113 -6.21 -1.17 -10.37
C ALA A 113 -6.37 0.36 -10.43
N PRO A 114 -6.58 1.04 -9.28
CA PRO A 114 -6.46 2.49 -9.25
C PRO A 114 -5.08 2.91 -9.74
N ALA A 115 -4.98 3.97 -10.56
CA ALA A 115 -3.70 4.38 -11.16
C ALA A 115 -2.62 4.71 -10.12
N GLU A 116 -3.04 5.16 -8.93
CA GLU A 116 -2.14 5.41 -7.81
C GLU A 116 -1.54 4.12 -7.24
N LEU A 117 -2.34 3.05 -7.23
CA LEU A 117 -1.87 1.72 -6.88
C LEU A 117 -0.95 1.19 -7.99
N GLU A 118 -1.30 1.36 -9.26
CA GLU A 118 -0.43 0.97 -10.38
C GLU A 118 0.94 1.65 -10.30
N ALA A 119 0.97 2.96 -10.01
CA ALA A 119 2.21 3.70 -9.85
C ALA A 119 3.09 3.16 -8.70
N TYR A 120 2.48 2.74 -7.59
CA TYR A 120 3.19 2.05 -6.51
C TYR A 120 3.77 0.71 -6.98
N LEU A 121 2.95 -0.11 -7.64
CA LEU A 121 3.37 -1.43 -8.10
C LEU A 121 4.50 -1.34 -9.13
N SER A 122 4.43 -0.40 -10.08
CA SER A 122 5.51 -0.12 -11.02
C SER A 122 6.76 0.47 -10.35
N HIS A 123 6.61 1.21 -9.26
CA HIS A 123 7.76 1.70 -8.49
C HIS A 123 8.52 0.55 -7.84
N VAL A 124 7.80 -0.38 -7.20
CA VAL A 124 8.38 -1.53 -6.49
C VAL A 124 8.94 -2.56 -7.46
N ALA A 125 8.18 -2.92 -8.50
CA ALA A 125 8.56 -3.97 -9.44
C ALA A 125 9.44 -3.48 -10.61
N GLY A 126 9.61 -2.17 -10.77
CA GLY A 126 10.27 -1.54 -11.92
C GLY A 126 9.34 -1.30 -13.11
N GLU A 127 9.82 -0.54 -14.11
CA GLU A 127 9.04 -0.12 -15.29
C GLU A 127 8.58 -1.27 -16.22
N ASP A 128 8.91 -2.54 -15.90
CA ASP A 128 8.59 -3.71 -16.72
C ASP A 128 7.26 -4.40 -16.37
N VAL A 129 6.52 -3.95 -15.35
CA VAL A 129 5.19 -4.51 -15.04
C VAL A 129 4.09 -3.77 -15.80
N MET A 130 3.70 -4.34 -16.95
CA MET A 130 2.46 -4.00 -17.64
C MET A 130 1.30 -4.73 -16.95
N VAL A 131 0.52 -4.00 -16.16
CA VAL A 131 -0.77 -4.50 -15.64
C VAL A 131 -1.77 -4.40 -16.80
N GLU A 132 -1.99 -5.51 -17.52
CA GLU A 132 -2.98 -5.62 -18.61
C GLU A 132 -4.40 -5.89 -18.10
#